data_AF-A0A969F2F4-F1
#
_entry.id   AF-A0A969F2F4-F1
#
_cell.length_a   1.000
_cell.length_b   1.000
_cell.length_c   1.000
_cell.angle_alpha   90.00
_cell.angle_beta   90.00
_cell.angle_gamma   90.00
#
_symmetry.space_group_name_H-M   'P 1'
#
loop_
_entity.id
_entity.type
_entity.pdbx_description
1 polymer ?
#
loop_
_entity_poly.entity_id
_entity_poly.type
_entity_poly.pdbx_seq_one_letter_code
_entity_poly.pdbx_strand_id
1 'polypeptide(L)'
;MRGIATHDADPEVRRGALYRAGEMYLEIDDITESIAAFRDYANTYPMPVDLLLESMQHLDQLYQRINDEPSRRLWLAKKIELADRQGSSASDRMKFLAAEAQFVFAGDARRDFDMVALTNPLKKSLQLKTAALKKTVGAFEKVSGYGVQQFATAANFQIADLYAALSRSVLDSARPAGLSDLELEQYEILLEEQAYPFEEQAIALHEINAQRSWSGVYDEWVQRSFAALKTLNPGRFDREELEVSYVQTIH
;
A
#
# COMPACT_ATOMS: atom_id res chain seq x y z
N MET A 1 -25.11 -7.60 -30.52
CA MET A 1 -24.63 -6.23 -30.19
C MET A 1 -23.27 -5.88 -30.78
N ARG A 2 -22.33 -6.84 -30.94
CA ARG A 2 -21.05 -6.61 -31.64
C ARG A 2 -21.16 -5.96 -33.04
N GLY A 3 -22.25 -6.20 -33.77
CA GLY A 3 -22.47 -5.60 -35.10
C GLY A 3 -22.53 -4.07 -35.11
N ILE A 4 -23.24 -3.45 -34.17
CA ILE A 4 -23.35 -1.98 -34.09
C ILE A 4 -22.02 -1.36 -33.63
N ALA A 5 -21.36 -1.97 -32.65
CA ALA A 5 -20.06 -1.51 -32.14
C ALA A 5 -18.95 -1.50 -33.21
N THR A 6 -19.10 -2.26 -34.29
CA THR A 6 -18.08 -2.40 -35.36
C THR A 6 -18.48 -1.78 -36.70
N HIS A 7 -19.78 -1.53 -36.96
CA HIS A 7 -20.27 -1.12 -38.29
C HIS A 7 -21.09 0.18 -38.31
N ASP A 8 -21.32 0.86 -37.18
CA ASP A 8 -21.96 2.18 -37.20
C ASP A 8 -21.04 3.23 -37.84
N ALA A 9 -21.58 4.23 -38.54
CA ALA A 9 -20.79 5.29 -39.15
C ALA A 9 -20.21 6.25 -38.10
N ASP A 10 -20.90 6.45 -36.97
CA ASP A 10 -20.51 7.38 -35.92
C ASP A 10 -19.53 6.73 -34.91
N PRO A 11 -18.27 7.24 -34.80
CA PRO A 11 -17.31 6.76 -33.82
C PRO A 11 -17.79 6.83 -32.36
N GLU A 12 -18.62 7.82 -32.02
CA GLU A 12 -19.13 8.01 -30.66
C GLU A 12 -20.16 6.93 -30.30
N VAL A 13 -21.01 6.56 -31.26
CA VAL A 13 -21.99 5.47 -31.12
C VAL A 13 -21.26 4.13 -31.01
N ARG A 14 -20.23 3.88 -31.83
CA ARG A 14 -19.41 2.66 -31.74
C ARG A 14 -18.76 2.52 -30.35
N ARG A 15 -18.16 3.60 -29.85
CA ARG A 15 -17.51 3.64 -28.53
C ARG A 15 -18.51 3.34 -27.41
N GLY A 16 -19.63 4.05 -27.37
CA GLY A 16 -20.66 3.85 -26.35
C GLY A 16 -21.29 2.46 -26.40
N ALA A 17 -21.50 1.91 -27.59
CA ALA A 17 -22.01 0.55 -27.78
C ALA A 17 -21.02 -0.52 -27.30
N LEU A 18 -19.71 -0.32 -27.50
CA LEU A 18 -18.69 -1.26 -27.06
C LEU A 18 -18.58 -1.33 -25.53
N TYR A 19 -18.60 -0.17 -24.86
CA TYR A 19 -18.59 -0.13 -23.39
C TYR A 19 -19.83 -0.83 -22.81
N ARG A 20 -21.02 -0.48 -23.31
CA ARG A 20 -22.28 -1.11 -22.89
C ARG A 20 -22.33 -2.61 -23.15
N ALA A 21 -21.72 -3.08 -24.24
CA ALA A 21 -21.61 -4.51 -24.48
C ALA A 21 -20.80 -5.20 -23.37
N GLY A 22 -19.70 -4.60 -22.92
CA GLY A 22 -18.91 -5.11 -21.79
C GLY A 22 -19.72 -5.23 -20.49
N GLU A 23 -20.54 -4.21 -20.19
CA GLU A 23 -21.46 -4.22 -19.04
C GLU A 23 -22.51 -5.32 -19.16
N MET A 24 -23.16 -5.45 -20.32
CA MET A 24 -24.18 -6.48 -20.54
C MET A 24 -23.63 -7.90 -20.46
N TYR A 25 -22.42 -8.13 -20.96
CA TYR A 25 -21.75 -9.42 -20.80
C TYR A 25 -21.44 -9.70 -19.32
N LEU A 26 -21.03 -8.69 -18.56
CA LEU A 26 -20.82 -8.82 -17.12
C LEU A 26 -22.12 -9.15 -16.37
N GLU A 27 -23.23 -8.52 -16.74
CA GLU A 27 -24.56 -8.77 -16.13
C GLU A 27 -25.02 -10.23 -16.28
N ILE A 28 -24.67 -10.88 -17.38
CA ILE A 28 -25.01 -12.30 -17.64
C ILE A 28 -23.88 -13.27 -17.27
N ASP A 29 -22.85 -12.79 -16.56
CA ASP A 29 -21.67 -13.54 -16.12
C ASP A 29 -20.80 -14.11 -17.26
N ASP A 30 -20.91 -13.56 -18.47
CA ASP A 30 -20.01 -13.88 -19.59
C ASP A 30 -18.70 -13.10 -19.45
N ILE A 31 -17.84 -13.59 -18.56
CA ILE A 31 -16.56 -12.96 -18.22
C ILE A 31 -15.63 -12.84 -19.42
N THR A 32 -15.65 -13.82 -20.32
CA THR A 32 -14.73 -13.84 -21.47
C THR A 32 -15.09 -12.71 -22.45
N GLU A 33 -16.37 -12.60 -22.78
CA GLU A 33 -16.84 -11.56 -23.69
C GLU A 33 -16.81 -10.16 -23.05
N SER A 34 -17.04 -10.07 -21.74
CA SER A 34 -16.89 -8.81 -20.99
C SER A 34 -15.45 -8.30 -20.99
N ILE A 35 -14.47 -9.17 -20.69
CA ILE A 35 -13.04 -8.83 -20.78
C ILE A 35 -12.69 -8.36 -22.19
N ALA A 36 -13.15 -9.09 -23.23
CA ALA A 36 -12.87 -8.71 -24.61
C ALA A 36 -13.40 -7.30 -24.93
N ALA A 37 -14.66 -7.00 -24.58
CA ALA A 37 -15.27 -5.71 -24.85
C ALA A 37 -14.58 -4.54 -24.12
N PHE A 38 -14.30 -4.66 -22.82
CA PHE A 38 -13.61 -3.61 -22.06
C PHE A 38 -12.16 -3.42 -22.52
N ARG A 39 -11.47 -4.52 -22.87
CA ARG A 39 -10.10 -4.46 -23.40
C ARG A 39 -10.06 -3.74 -24.74
N ASP A 40 -10.98 -4.09 -25.65
CA ASP A 40 -11.09 -3.46 -26.95
C ASP A 40 -11.41 -1.97 -26.79
N TYR A 41 -12.28 -1.60 -25.84
CA TYR A 41 -12.54 -0.21 -25.51
C TYR A 41 -11.27 0.51 -25.05
N ALA A 42 -10.61 -0.01 -24.02
CA ALA A 42 -9.48 0.63 -23.37
C ALA A 42 -8.24 0.77 -24.27
N ASN A 43 -8.09 -0.12 -25.26
CA ASN A 43 -7.01 -0.06 -26.23
C ASN A 43 -7.32 0.86 -27.43
N THR A 44 -8.60 1.10 -27.73
CA THR A 44 -9.01 1.85 -28.93
C THR A 44 -9.33 3.30 -28.62
N TYR A 45 -9.92 3.59 -27.46
CA TYR A 45 -10.50 4.89 -27.16
C TYR A 45 -9.80 5.57 -25.98
N PRO A 46 -8.93 6.57 -26.23
CA PRO A 46 -8.30 7.34 -25.14
C PRO A 46 -9.26 8.34 -24.48
N MET A 47 -10.42 8.60 -25.09
CA MET A 47 -11.42 9.58 -24.63
C MET A 47 -12.85 9.02 -24.72
N PRO A 48 -13.75 9.38 -23.79
CA PRO A 48 -13.49 10.21 -22.60
C PRO A 48 -12.68 9.43 -21.56
N VAL A 49 -11.81 10.15 -20.84
CA VAL A 49 -10.86 9.54 -19.89
C VAL A 49 -11.59 8.79 -18.77
N ASP A 50 -12.77 9.23 -18.37
CA ASP A 50 -13.54 8.57 -17.30
C ASP A 50 -14.00 7.16 -17.72
N LEU A 51 -14.52 6.98 -18.93
CA LEU A 51 -14.89 5.65 -19.43
C LEU A 51 -13.67 4.76 -19.70
N LEU A 52 -12.55 5.36 -20.11
CA LEU A 52 -11.29 4.63 -20.21
C LEU A 52 -10.87 4.09 -18.83
N LEU A 53 -10.91 4.94 -17.81
CA LEU A 53 -10.57 4.58 -16.43
C LEU A 53 -11.48 3.47 -15.89
N GLU A 54 -12.79 3.58 -16.08
CA GLU A 54 -13.73 2.54 -15.63
C GLU A 54 -13.56 1.23 -16.42
N SER A 55 -13.22 1.30 -17.72
CA SER A 55 -12.84 0.10 -18.47
C SER A 55 -11.61 -0.59 -17.88
N MET A 56 -10.59 0.18 -17.48
CA MET A 56 -9.41 -0.36 -16.78
C MET A 56 -9.78 -0.95 -15.42
N GLN A 57 -10.73 -0.34 -14.70
CA GLN A 57 -11.22 -0.85 -13.42
C GLN A 57 -11.95 -2.19 -13.58
N HIS A 58 -12.85 -2.30 -14.56
CA HIS A 58 -13.51 -3.56 -14.86
C HIS A 58 -12.49 -4.65 -15.23
N LEU A 59 -11.49 -4.32 -16.05
CA LEU A 59 -10.45 -5.28 -16.43
C LEU A 59 -9.64 -5.77 -15.22
N ASP A 60 -9.20 -4.86 -14.33
CA ASP A 60 -8.54 -5.24 -13.07
C ASP A 60 -9.38 -6.22 -12.25
N GLN A 61 -10.67 -5.90 -12.02
CA GLN A 61 -11.58 -6.74 -11.25
C GLN A 61 -11.86 -8.10 -11.91
N LEU A 62 -12.05 -8.11 -13.23
CA LEU A 62 -12.33 -9.33 -14.00
C LEU A 62 -11.10 -10.26 -14.04
N TYR A 63 -9.91 -9.72 -14.26
CA TYR A 63 -8.68 -10.51 -14.22
C TYR A 63 -8.35 -11.01 -12.82
N GLN A 64 -8.66 -10.24 -11.77
CA GLN A 64 -8.61 -10.72 -10.39
C GLN A 64 -9.55 -11.92 -10.18
N ARG A 65 -10.79 -11.85 -10.68
CA ARG A 65 -11.80 -12.91 -10.53
C ARG A 65 -11.37 -14.24 -11.18
N ILE A 66 -10.67 -14.19 -12.30
CA ILE A 66 -10.18 -15.40 -13.00
C ILE A 66 -8.75 -15.79 -12.60
N ASN A 67 -8.16 -15.12 -11.61
CA ASN A 67 -6.78 -15.32 -11.14
C ASN A 67 -5.70 -15.11 -12.21
N ASP A 68 -5.95 -14.23 -13.20
CA ASP A 68 -4.95 -13.80 -14.18
C ASP A 68 -4.21 -12.56 -13.67
N GLU A 69 -3.30 -12.80 -12.73
CA GLU A 69 -2.48 -11.74 -12.14
C GLU A 69 -1.63 -10.96 -13.17
N PRO A 70 -0.95 -11.58 -14.15
CA PRO A 70 -0.20 -10.83 -15.16
C PRO A 70 -1.04 -9.80 -15.91
N SER A 71 -2.23 -10.17 -16.37
CA SER A 71 -3.13 -9.26 -17.07
C SER A 71 -3.67 -8.17 -16.13
N ARG A 72 -4.05 -8.53 -14.90
CA ARG A 72 -4.47 -7.58 -13.87
C ARG A 72 -3.41 -6.51 -13.62
N ARG A 73 -2.16 -6.93 -13.43
CA ARG A 73 -1.02 -6.04 -13.13
C ARG A 73 -0.76 -5.05 -14.24
N LEU A 74 -0.96 -5.44 -15.50
CA LEU A 74 -0.88 -4.53 -16.63
C LEU A 74 -1.92 -3.39 -16.54
N TRP A 75 -3.16 -3.70 -16.15
CA TRP A 75 -4.20 -2.68 -16.01
C TRP A 75 -4.02 -1.81 -14.77
N LEU A 76 -3.56 -2.36 -13.65
CA LEU A 76 -3.14 -1.59 -12.47
C LEU A 76 -2.06 -0.56 -12.84
N ALA A 77 -1.03 -0.96 -13.60
CA ALA A 77 0.02 -0.06 -14.05
C ALA A 77 -0.51 1.04 -15.00
N LYS A 78 -1.47 0.72 -15.87
CA LYS A 78 -2.12 1.71 -16.75
C LYS A 78 -2.97 2.72 -15.97
N LYS A 79 -3.67 2.31 -14.90
CA LYS A 79 -4.40 3.24 -14.01
C LYS A 79 -3.45 4.25 -13.36
N ILE A 80 -2.30 3.78 -12.87
CA ILE A 80 -1.23 4.62 -12.30
C ILE A 80 -0.69 5.59 -13.35
N GLU A 81 -0.32 5.09 -14.52
CA GLU A 81 0.23 5.92 -15.61
C GLU A 81 -0.75 7.01 -16.04
N LEU A 82 -2.04 6.67 -16.16
CA LEU A 82 -3.07 7.62 -16.54
C LEU A 82 -3.21 8.75 -15.52
N ALA A 83 -3.26 8.43 -14.23
CA ALA A 83 -3.31 9.43 -13.17
C ALA A 83 -2.03 10.28 -13.11
N ASP A 84 -0.86 9.64 -13.21
CA ASP A 84 0.44 10.31 -13.17
C ASP A 84 0.60 11.30 -14.34
N ARG A 85 0.14 10.94 -15.56
CA ARG A 85 0.14 11.88 -16.71
C ARG A 85 -0.77 13.08 -16.50
N GLN A 86 -1.93 12.87 -15.86
CA GLN A 86 -2.88 13.96 -15.59
C GLN A 86 -2.38 14.89 -14.48
N GLY A 87 -1.54 14.39 -13.56
CA GLY A 87 -0.92 15.18 -12.51
C GLY A 87 -1.96 15.94 -11.68
N SER A 88 -1.84 17.26 -11.60
CA SER A 88 -2.80 18.11 -10.87
C SER A 88 -4.21 18.10 -11.45
N SER A 89 -4.38 17.74 -12.72
CA SER A 89 -5.67 17.64 -13.41
C SER A 89 -6.35 16.28 -13.22
N ALA A 90 -5.72 15.33 -12.52
CA ALA A 90 -6.33 14.04 -12.22
C ALA A 90 -7.58 14.21 -11.33
N SER A 91 -8.69 13.59 -11.73
CA SER A 91 -9.92 13.58 -10.93
C SER A 91 -9.72 12.78 -9.63
N ASP A 92 -10.60 12.99 -8.66
CA ASP A 92 -10.53 12.26 -7.38
C ASP A 92 -10.67 10.75 -7.59
N ARG A 93 -11.49 10.33 -8.57
CA ARG A 93 -11.62 8.92 -8.97
C ARG A 93 -10.33 8.36 -9.54
N MET A 94 -9.62 9.12 -10.39
CA MET A 94 -8.29 8.73 -10.91
C MET A 94 -7.27 8.57 -9.78
N LYS A 95 -7.20 9.55 -8.87
CA LYS A 95 -6.30 9.50 -7.71
C LYS A 95 -6.61 8.30 -6.82
N PHE A 96 -7.88 8.04 -6.55
CA PHE A 96 -8.33 6.89 -5.76
C PHE A 96 -7.87 5.56 -6.39
N LEU A 97 -8.18 5.34 -7.66
CA LEU A 97 -7.85 4.09 -8.34
C LEU A 97 -6.35 3.91 -8.58
N ALA A 98 -5.60 5.01 -8.75
CA ALA A 98 -4.14 4.97 -8.82
C ALA A 98 -3.51 4.67 -7.46
N ALA A 99 -4.03 5.24 -6.36
CA ALA A 99 -3.59 4.92 -5.01
C ALA A 99 -3.84 3.44 -4.67
N GLU A 100 -5.03 2.93 -5.00
CA GLU A 100 -5.39 1.52 -4.86
C GLU A 100 -4.41 0.63 -5.63
N ALA A 101 -4.18 0.92 -6.91
CA ALA A 101 -3.27 0.16 -7.76
C ALA A 101 -1.82 0.20 -7.26
N GLN A 102 -1.33 1.37 -6.88
CA GLN A 102 0.02 1.56 -6.35
C GLN A 102 0.20 0.83 -5.02
N PHE A 103 -0.85 0.75 -4.19
CA PHE A 103 -0.81 0.00 -2.92
C PHE A 103 -0.58 -1.50 -3.16
N VAL A 104 -1.13 -2.07 -4.24
CA VAL A 104 -0.84 -3.47 -4.61
C VAL A 104 0.64 -3.67 -4.93
N PHE A 105 1.25 -2.76 -5.72
CA PHE A 105 2.68 -2.84 -6.03
C PHE A 105 3.58 -2.54 -4.82
N ALA A 106 3.16 -1.67 -3.91
CA ALA A 106 3.85 -1.44 -2.65
C ALA A 106 3.83 -2.70 -1.76
N GLY A 107 2.72 -3.46 -1.78
CA GLY A 107 2.63 -4.78 -1.15
C GLY A 107 3.62 -5.80 -1.74
N ASP A 108 3.88 -5.78 -3.05
CA ASP A 108 4.92 -6.63 -3.64
C ASP A 108 6.31 -6.24 -3.16
N ALA A 109 6.62 -4.94 -3.15
CA ALA A 109 7.89 -4.44 -2.62
C ALA A 109 8.07 -4.81 -1.14
N ARG A 110 6.99 -4.78 -0.35
CA ARG A 110 7.01 -5.23 1.04
C ARG A 110 7.37 -6.71 1.16
N ARG A 111 6.75 -7.57 0.35
CA ARG A 111 7.11 -8.99 0.29
C ARG A 111 8.57 -9.21 -0.09
N ASP A 112 9.08 -8.45 -1.06
CA ASP A 112 10.51 -8.48 -1.41
C ASP A 112 11.40 -8.14 -0.20
N PHE A 113 11.06 -7.09 0.55
CA PHE A 113 11.78 -6.70 1.77
C PHE A 113 11.74 -7.80 2.85
N ASP A 114 10.56 -8.38 3.10
CA ASP A 114 10.38 -9.41 4.12
C ASP A 114 11.19 -10.69 3.81
N MET A 115 11.42 -11.00 2.52
CA MET A 115 12.25 -12.12 2.09
C MET A 115 13.76 -11.91 2.30
N VAL A 116 14.24 -10.67 2.52
CA VAL A 116 15.66 -10.41 2.76
C VAL A 116 16.01 -10.72 4.21
N ALA A 117 16.70 -11.84 4.43
CA ALA A 117 17.25 -12.22 5.74
C ALA A 117 18.56 -11.48 6.06
N LEU A 118 18.77 -11.15 7.34
CA LEU A 118 20.06 -10.69 7.84
C LEU A 118 20.95 -11.89 8.19
N THR A 119 21.99 -12.09 7.40
CA THR A 119 22.94 -13.22 7.51
C THR A 119 24.38 -12.71 7.60
N ASN A 120 25.29 -13.60 8.05
CA ASN A 120 26.71 -13.29 8.08
C ASN A 120 27.32 -13.25 6.65
N PRO A 121 28.18 -12.27 6.34
CA PRO A 121 28.55 -11.11 7.16
C PRO A 121 27.45 -10.05 7.19
N LEU A 122 27.05 -9.62 8.41
CA LEU A 122 25.91 -8.73 8.66
C LEU A 122 25.91 -7.47 7.79
N LYS A 123 27.07 -6.82 7.63
CA LYS A 123 27.20 -5.60 6.82
C LYS A 123 26.64 -5.76 5.39
N LYS A 124 26.87 -6.91 4.75
CA LYS A 124 26.43 -7.16 3.37
C LYS A 124 24.93 -7.41 3.29
N SER A 125 24.39 -8.24 4.18
CA SER A 125 22.95 -8.55 4.21
C SER A 125 22.13 -7.33 4.66
N LEU A 126 22.65 -6.52 5.58
CA LEU A 126 22.04 -5.25 5.99
C LEU A 126 21.96 -4.25 4.83
N GLN A 127 23.01 -4.12 4.02
CA GLN A 127 22.96 -3.27 2.82
C GLN A 127 21.85 -3.69 1.86
N LEU A 128 21.67 -4.99 1.63
CA LEU A 128 20.58 -5.52 0.79
C LEU A 128 19.21 -5.23 1.39
N LYS A 129 19.04 -5.45 2.71
CA LYS A 129 17.76 -5.21 3.39
C LYS A 129 17.39 -3.73 3.44
N THR A 130 18.36 -2.84 3.66
CA THR A 130 18.16 -1.39 3.62
C THR A 130 17.84 -0.89 2.21
N ALA A 131 18.40 -1.49 1.16
CA ALA A 131 18.02 -1.17 -0.21
C ALA A 131 16.56 -1.58 -0.51
N ALA A 132 16.15 -2.77 -0.05
CA ALA A 132 14.77 -3.23 -0.15
C ALA A 132 13.81 -2.34 0.68
N LEU A 133 14.23 -1.90 1.86
CA LEU A 133 13.49 -0.93 2.68
C LEU A 133 13.25 0.35 1.88
N LYS A 134 14.30 0.98 1.34
CA LYS A 134 14.19 2.23 0.57
C LYS A 134 13.25 2.08 -0.64
N LYS A 135 13.34 0.96 -1.37
CA LYS A 135 12.43 0.66 -2.49
C LYS A 135 10.98 0.61 -2.01
N THR A 136 10.73 -0.05 -0.89
CA THR A 136 9.38 -0.25 -0.35
C THR A 136 8.79 1.03 0.23
N VAL A 137 9.60 1.80 0.97
CA VAL A 137 9.22 3.13 1.47
C VAL A 137 8.82 4.03 0.32
N GLY A 138 9.64 4.13 -0.74
CA GLY A 138 9.29 4.93 -1.92
C GLY A 138 8.00 4.48 -2.61
N ALA A 139 7.68 3.18 -2.60
CA ALA A 139 6.44 2.66 -3.15
C ALA A 139 5.21 3.08 -2.33
N PHE A 140 5.30 3.08 -0.99
CA PHE A 140 4.23 3.57 -0.11
C PHE A 140 4.16 5.10 -0.06
N GLU A 141 5.28 5.82 -0.17
CA GLU A 141 5.28 7.28 -0.33
C GLU A 141 4.53 7.68 -1.60
N LYS A 142 4.69 6.93 -2.70
CA LYS A 142 3.91 7.14 -3.92
C LYS A 142 2.41 6.94 -3.69
N VAL A 143 2.01 5.96 -2.88
CA VAL A 143 0.59 5.79 -2.47
C VAL A 143 0.08 7.06 -1.79
N SER A 144 0.80 7.55 -0.77
CA SER A 144 0.45 8.77 -0.05
C SER A 144 0.41 10.00 -0.97
N GLY A 145 1.26 10.04 -2.00
CA GLY A 145 1.34 11.12 -2.98
C GLY A 145 0.06 11.38 -3.77
N TYR A 146 -0.85 10.39 -3.88
CA TYR A 146 -2.15 10.58 -4.52
C TYR A 146 -3.15 11.36 -3.64
N GLY A 147 -2.84 11.59 -2.35
CA GLY A 147 -3.65 12.43 -1.46
C GLY A 147 -4.97 11.80 -1.00
N VAL A 148 -5.11 10.48 -1.15
CA VAL A 148 -6.33 9.76 -0.75
C VAL A 148 -6.19 9.29 0.69
N GLN A 149 -7.02 9.83 1.58
CA GLN A 149 -6.87 9.73 3.03
C GLN A 149 -6.70 8.29 3.55
N GLN A 150 -7.58 7.36 3.16
CA GLN A 150 -7.53 5.96 3.60
C GLN A 150 -6.25 5.23 3.18
N PHE A 151 -5.65 5.64 2.05
CA PHE A 151 -4.42 5.05 1.56
C PHE A 151 -3.19 5.73 2.17
N ALA A 152 -3.28 7.02 2.53
CA ALA A 152 -2.22 7.73 3.23
C ALA A 152 -2.02 7.23 4.67
N THR A 153 -3.10 6.93 5.40
CA THR A 153 -3.03 6.32 6.74
C THR A 153 -2.45 4.91 6.67
N ALA A 154 -2.88 4.12 5.68
CA ALA A 154 -2.34 2.78 5.42
C ALA A 154 -0.85 2.82 5.08
N ALA A 155 -0.44 3.68 4.14
CA ALA A 155 0.95 3.82 3.72
C ALA A 155 1.85 4.28 4.88
N ASN A 156 1.43 5.27 5.67
CA ASN A 156 2.20 5.70 6.84
C ASN A 156 2.38 4.56 7.86
N PHE A 157 1.33 3.78 8.13
CA PHE A 157 1.45 2.61 9.00
C PHE A 157 2.45 1.59 8.43
N GLN A 158 2.38 1.29 7.13
CA GLN A 158 3.27 0.33 6.49
C GLN A 158 4.73 0.77 6.51
N ILE A 159 5.01 2.06 6.31
CA ILE A 159 6.36 2.62 6.41
C ILE A 159 6.88 2.51 7.86
N ALA A 160 6.05 2.85 8.85
CA ALA A 160 6.43 2.72 10.26
C ALA A 160 6.74 1.26 10.64
N ASP A 161 5.87 0.32 10.24
CA ASP A 161 6.06 -1.11 10.50
C ASP A 161 7.29 -1.70 9.78
N LEU A 162 7.64 -1.19 8.59
CA LEU A 162 8.88 -1.54 7.89
C LEU A 162 10.14 -1.15 8.68
N TYR A 163 10.16 0.05 9.26
CA TYR A 163 11.27 0.49 10.12
C TYR A 163 11.35 -0.34 11.39
N ALA A 164 10.22 -0.65 12.04
CA ALA A 164 10.17 -1.54 13.20
C ALA A 164 10.63 -2.97 12.85
N ALA A 165 10.26 -3.48 11.68
CA ALA A 165 10.68 -4.79 11.20
C ALA A 165 12.20 -4.84 10.92
N LEU A 166 12.79 -3.75 10.40
CA LEU A 166 14.24 -3.67 10.24
C LEU A 166 14.96 -3.61 11.59
N SER A 167 14.50 -2.78 12.52
CA SER A 167 15.04 -2.71 13.89
C SER A 167 15.11 -4.09 14.53
N ARG A 168 13.97 -4.80 14.58
CA ARG A 168 13.90 -6.18 15.09
C ARG A 168 14.83 -7.13 14.35
N SER A 169 14.88 -7.05 13.02
CA SER A 169 15.78 -7.90 12.23
C SER A 169 17.25 -7.72 12.61
N VAL A 170 17.68 -6.49 12.92
CA VAL A 170 19.06 -6.19 13.34
C VAL A 170 19.35 -6.80 14.70
N LEU A 171 18.46 -6.62 15.68
CA LEU A 171 18.59 -7.22 17.02
C LEU A 171 18.57 -8.76 16.97
N ASP A 172 17.77 -9.34 16.09
CA ASP A 172 17.65 -10.80 15.91
C ASP A 172 18.76 -11.39 15.02
N SER A 173 19.64 -10.55 14.46
CA SER A 173 20.64 -10.99 13.49
C SER A 173 21.68 -11.95 14.09
N ALA A 174 22.30 -12.78 13.26
CA ALA A 174 23.24 -13.79 13.72
C ALA A 174 24.52 -13.18 14.32
N ARG A 175 24.95 -13.71 15.47
CA ARG A 175 26.20 -13.31 16.13
C ARG A 175 27.40 -14.03 15.50
N PRO A 176 28.59 -13.39 15.41
CA PRO A 176 29.82 -14.08 15.01
C PRO A 176 30.14 -15.27 15.93
N ALA A 177 30.69 -16.34 15.37
CA ALA A 177 31.14 -17.49 16.15
C ALA A 177 32.48 -17.20 16.84
N GLY A 178 32.67 -17.76 18.04
CA GLY A 178 33.95 -17.69 18.76
C GLY A 178 34.19 -16.42 19.57
N LEU A 179 33.15 -15.60 19.79
CA LEU A 179 33.21 -14.47 20.73
C LEU A 179 33.27 -14.99 22.17
N SER A 180 34.11 -14.37 23.00
CA SER A 180 34.02 -14.48 24.46
C SER A 180 32.76 -13.78 24.98
N ASP A 181 32.37 -14.05 26.23
CA ASP A 181 31.17 -13.44 26.84
C ASP A 181 31.22 -11.90 26.80
N LEU A 182 32.39 -11.30 27.07
CA LEU A 182 32.57 -9.85 27.00
C LEU A 182 32.45 -9.30 25.57
N GLU A 183 32.99 -10.02 24.58
CA GLU A 183 32.88 -9.62 23.17
C GLU A 183 31.45 -9.78 22.65
N LEU A 184 30.71 -10.77 23.15
CA LEU A 184 29.30 -10.95 22.85
C LEU A 184 28.47 -9.80 23.40
N GLU A 185 28.66 -9.41 24.66
CA GLU A 185 27.98 -8.24 25.25
C GLU A 185 28.28 -6.95 24.46
N GLN A 186 29.54 -6.72 24.09
CA GLN A 186 29.92 -5.58 23.24
C GLN A 186 29.25 -5.63 21.87
N TYR A 187 29.10 -6.84 21.30
CA TYR A 187 28.43 -7.01 20.03
C TYR A 187 26.91 -6.75 20.12
N GLU A 188 26.26 -7.16 21.21
CA GLU A 188 24.84 -6.84 21.47
C GLU A 188 24.62 -5.32 21.52
N ILE A 189 25.47 -4.60 22.26
CA ILE A 189 25.40 -3.12 22.33
C ILE A 189 25.53 -2.51 20.92
N LEU A 190 26.44 -3.03 20.09
CA LEU A 190 26.59 -2.55 18.70
C LEU A 190 25.36 -2.83 17.83
N LEU A 191 24.61 -3.92 18.09
CA LEU A 191 23.35 -4.20 17.40
C LEU A 191 22.25 -3.25 17.89
N GLU A 192 22.17 -2.99 19.19
CA GLU A 192 21.24 -2.01 19.78
C GLU A 192 21.47 -0.61 19.21
N GLU A 193 22.71 -0.14 19.19
CA GLU A 193 23.08 1.15 18.59
C GLU A 193 22.70 1.25 17.10
N GLN A 194 22.82 0.14 16.37
CA GLN A 194 22.43 0.08 14.95
C GLN A 194 20.91 0.02 14.75
N ALA A 195 20.18 -0.65 15.64
CA ALA A 195 18.73 -0.82 15.56
C ALA A 195 17.97 0.45 16.01
N TYR A 196 18.49 1.14 17.02
CA TYR A 196 17.90 2.34 17.62
C TYR A 196 17.37 3.39 16.62
N PRO A 197 18.15 3.86 15.61
CA PRO A 197 17.63 4.86 14.67
C PRO A 197 16.43 4.36 13.86
N PHE A 198 16.29 3.06 13.62
CA PHE A 198 15.13 2.50 12.92
C PHE A 198 13.91 2.40 13.84
N GLU A 199 14.10 2.03 15.10
CA GLU A 199 13.03 2.04 16.10
C GLU A 199 12.46 3.45 16.32
N GLU A 200 13.32 4.46 16.49
CA GLU A 200 12.90 5.85 16.66
C GLU A 200 12.09 6.36 15.45
N GLN A 201 12.49 6.00 14.23
CA GLN A 201 11.73 6.34 13.02
C GLN A 201 10.37 5.64 12.99
N ALA A 202 10.31 4.37 13.38
CA ALA A 202 9.05 3.64 13.46
C ALA A 202 8.09 4.28 14.47
N ILE A 203 8.58 4.63 15.66
CA ILE A 203 7.81 5.33 16.70
C ILE A 203 7.29 6.65 16.16
N ALA A 204 8.17 7.51 15.61
CA ALA A 204 7.79 8.81 15.08
C ALA A 204 6.69 8.73 14.00
N LEU A 205 6.80 7.77 13.08
CA LEU A 205 5.82 7.58 12.01
C LEU A 205 4.49 7.01 12.52
N HIS A 206 4.52 6.08 13.47
CA HIS A 206 3.29 5.63 14.12
C HIS A 206 2.62 6.77 14.90
N GLU A 207 3.39 7.63 15.58
CA GLU A 207 2.87 8.82 16.28
C GLU A 207 2.21 9.80 15.31
N ILE A 208 2.84 10.10 14.18
CA ILE A 208 2.25 10.93 13.12
C ILE A 208 0.92 10.34 12.65
N ASN A 209 0.85 9.02 12.47
CA ASN A 209 -0.40 8.39 12.06
C ASN A 209 -1.46 8.42 13.16
N ALA A 210 -1.08 8.15 14.40
CA ALA A 210 -1.95 8.17 15.58
C ALA A 210 -2.56 9.56 15.83
N GLN A 211 -1.77 10.63 15.65
CA GLN A 211 -2.21 12.02 15.79
C GLN A 211 -3.32 12.41 14.82
N ARG A 212 -3.51 11.69 13.69
CA ARG A 212 -4.63 11.95 12.76
C ARG A 212 -6.01 11.75 13.41
N SER A 213 -6.08 10.95 14.49
CA SER A 213 -7.29 10.81 15.30
C SER A 213 -7.81 12.15 15.85
N TRP A 214 -6.92 13.10 16.15
CA TRP A 214 -7.28 14.43 16.65
C TRP A 214 -7.96 15.29 15.58
N SER A 215 -7.79 14.94 14.31
CA SER A 215 -8.45 15.57 13.16
C SER A 215 -9.67 14.76 12.67
N GLY A 216 -10.18 13.83 13.48
CA GLY A 216 -11.35 13.01 13.17
C GLY A 216 -11.07 11.78 12.31
N VAL A 217 -9.80 11.42 12.09
CA VAL A 217 -9.41 10.26 11.27
C VAL A 217 -9.04 9.10 12.17
N TYR A 218 -9.93 8.12 12.31
CA TYR A 218 -9.72 6.94 13.16
C TYR A 218 -10.08 5.64 12.44
N ASP A 219 -9.33 5.32 11.39
CA ASP A 219 -9.47 4.07 10.65
C ASP A 219 -8.66 2.92 11.27
N GLU A 220 -8.70 1.74 10.63
CA GLU A 220 -7.96 0.56 11.10
C GLU A 220 -6.45 0.79 11.19
N TRP A 221 -5.87 1.65 10.35
CA TRP A 221 -4.42 1.86 10.29
C TRP A 221 -3.95 2.79 11.41
N VAL A 222 -4.78 3.77 11.75
CA VAL A 222 -4.58 4.60 12.95
C VAL A 222 -4.67 3.72 14.21
N GLN A 223 -5.67 2.83 14.29
CA GLN A 223 -5.79 1.87 15.40
C GLN A 223 -4.57 0.95 15.52
N ARG A 224 -4.09 0.40 14.40
CA ARG A 224 -2.88 -0.43 14.39
C ARG A 224 -1.62 0.35 14.78
N SER A 225 -1.52 1.64 14.44
CA SER A 225 -0.43 2.48 14.92
C SER A 225 -0.45 2.65 16.44
N PHE A 226 -1.62 2.85 17.06
CA PHE A 226 -1.72 2.87 18.52
C PHE A 226 -1.28 1.54 19.14
N ALA A 227 -1.70 0.41 18.57
CA ALA A 227 -1.29 -0.90 19.04
C ALA A 227 0.23 -1.11 18.93
N ALA A 228 0.85 -0.69 17.82
CA ALA A 228 2.30 -0.75 17.64
C ALA A 228 3.04 0.13 18.67
N LEU A 229 2.53 1.35 18.94
CA LEU A 229 3.13 2.28 19.91
C LEU A 229 3.08 1.75 21.35
N LYS A 230 2.05 1.00 21.73
CA LYS A 230 2.01 0.32 23.03
C LYS A 230 3.16 -0.66 23.21
N THR A 231 3.53 -1.37 22.14
CA THR A 231 4.65 -2.32 22.16
C THR A 231 6.00 -1.60 22.11
N LEU A 232 6.15 -0.60 21.23
CA LEU A 232 7.42 0.10 21.01
C LEU A 232 7.76 1.11 22.11
N ASN A 233 6.75 1.71 22.74
CA ASN A 233 6.93 2.69 23.81
C ASN A 233 5.82 2.58 24.88
N PRO A 234 5.81 1.46 25.65
CA PRO A 234 4.76 1.18 26.63
C PRO A 234 4.66 2.25 27.71
N GLY A 235 5.79 2.81 28.17
CA GLY A 235 5.81 3.84 29.21
C GLY A 235 5.05 5.12 28.84
N ARG A 236 4.85 5.37 27.53
CA ARG A 236 4.06 6.50 27.03
C ARG A 236 2.65 6.08 26.60
N PHE A 237 2.48 4.92 25.98
CA PHE A 237 1.23 4.56 25.29
C PHE A 237 0.40 3.45 25.96
N ASP A 238 0.96 2.71 26.90
CA ASP A 238 0.25 1.67 27.66
C ASP A 238 0.02 2.11 29.12
N ARG A 239 -0.37 3.37 29.29
CA ARG A 239 -0.81 3.88 30.60
C ARG A 239 -2.28 3.52 30.78
N GLU A 240 -2.58 2.68 31.77
CA GLU A 240 -3.94 2.50 32.25
C GLU A 240 -4.43 3.83 32.86
N GLU A 241 -5.52 4.40 32.33
CA GLU A 241 -6.20 5.51 33.00
C GLU A 241 -6.81 4.96 34.30
N LEU A 242 -6.32 5.44 35.45
CA LEU A 242 -7.02 5.26 36.71
C LEU A 242 -8.31 6.08 36.64
N GLU A 243 -9.45 5.43 36.37
CA GLU A 243 -10.76 6.04 36.58
C GLU A 243 -10.90 6.40 38.07
N VAL A 244 -10.60 7.65 38.41
CA VAL A 244 -10.97 8.18 39.73
C VAL A 244 -12.47 8.41 39.69
N SER A 245 -13.23 7.42 40.19
CA SER A 245 -14.67 7.53 40.38
C SER A 245 -14.97 8.80 41.18
N TYR A 246 -15.59 9.80 40.54
CA TYR A 246 -16.02 11.00 41.24
C TYR A 246 -17.20 10.63 42.13
N VAL A 247 -16.95 10.44 43.43
CA VAL A 247 -18.02 10.28 44.41
C VAL A 247 -18.72 11.63 44.54
N GLN A 248 -19.95 11.73 44.03
CA GLN A 248 -20.83 12.85 44.33
C GLN A 248 -21.21 12.81 45.82
N THR A 249 -20.54 13.59 46.65
CA THR A 249 -21.08 13.94 47.96
C THR A 249 -22.07 15.08 47.77
N ILE A 250 -23.37 14.75 47.80
CA ILE A 250 -24.45 15.73 47.97
C ILE A 250 -24.62 15.96 49.47
N HIS A 251 -24.42 17.20 49.92
CA HIS A 251 -24.99 17.73 51.16
C HIS A 251 -25.58 19.12 50.89
#